data_AF-A0A0Q6A4I7-F1
#
_entry.id   AF-A0A0Q6A4I7-F1
#
_cell.length_a   1.000
_cell.length_b   1.000
_cell.length_c   1.000
_cell.angle_alpha   90.00
_cell.angle_beta   90.00
_cell.angle_gamma   90.00
#
_symmetry.space_group_name_H-M   'P 1'
#
loop_
_entity.id
_entity.type
_entity.pdbx_description
1 polymer ?
#
loop_
_entity_poly.entity_id
_entity_poly.type
_entity_poly.pdbx_seq_one_letter_code
_entity_poly.pdbx_strand_id
1 'polypeptide(L)'
;MIPHTIDPATETYFFKMSALRGHHMLFVTQAMETQNPCTPLWVGACPDERTLNAFARWLAVRRDEWAAWGRQVELTGYEAFDRYLRARIEAEPYGESDATIVRVAEGSREVIIGQSVSGPFGYGEEMLYRHIFRTPKARKRFLAWLDKDGSLSRMHELVALAFQRGTAALGEALDEIADRSGTGKPSGEQRRQPQSLQAG
;
A
#
# COMPACT_ATOMS: atom_id res chain seq x y z
N MET A 1 -0.07 -4.48 11.19
CA MET A 1 0.71 -5.70 10.90
C MET A 1 0.97 -5.71 9.41
N ILE A 2 2.23 -5.63 8.98
CA ILE A 2 2.56 -5.80 7.56
C ILE A 2 2.48 -7.30 7.28
N PRO A 3 1.71 -7.74 6.29
CA PRO A 3 1.52 -9.16 6.05
C PRO A 3 2.86 -9.85 5.76
N HIS A 4 3.11 -10.95 6.46
CA HIS A 4 4.26 -11.85 6.30
C HIS A 4 4.30 -12.61 4.95
N THR A 5 3.53 -12.19 3.96
CA THR A 5 3.37 -12.92 2.70
C THR A 5 3.52 -11.95 1.54
N ILE A 6 4.78 -11.64 1.25
CA ILE A 6 5.19 -11.35 -0.11
C ILE A 6 5.02 -12.67 -0.86
N ASP A 7 4.26 -12.69 -1.95
CA ASP A 7 4.23 -13.83 -2.85
C ASP A 7 5.58 -13.87 -3.61
N PRO A 8 6.47 -14.83 -3.31
CA PRO A 8 7.76 -14.92 -3.99
C PRO A 8 7.60 -15.39 -5.44
N ALA A 9 6.42 -15.88 -5.85
CA ALA A 9 6.19 -16.42 -7.18
C ALA A 9 6.13 -15.33 -8.27
N THR A 10 5.88 -14.08 -7.91
CA THR A 10 5.75 -12.96 -8.86
C THR A 10 6.93 -11.98 -8.80
N GLU A 11 7.79 -12.06 -7.80
CA GLU A 11 8.88 -11.11 -7.58
C GLU A 11 10.26 -11.77 -7.68
N THR A 12 11.11 -11.27 -8.57
CA THR A 12 12.51 -11.72 -8.64
C THR A 12 13.34 -11.25 -7.45
N TYR A 13 13.05 -10.06 -6.90
CA TYR A 13 13.75 -9.44 -5.78
C TYR A 13 12.75 -9.00 -4.71
N PHE A 14 13.04 -9.29 -3.44
CA PHE A 14 12.13 -8.93 -2.34
C PHE A 14 12.84 -8.82 -0.99
N PHE A 15 12.24 -8.06 -0.08
CA PHE A 15 12.70 -7.91 1.29
C PHE A 15 11.97 -8.88 2.23
N LYS A 16 12.68 -9.53 3.16
CA LYS A 16 12.05 -10.36 4.19
C LYS A 16 12.70 -10.17 5.55
N MET A 17 11.91 -10.36 6.61
CA MET A 17 12.45 -10.42 7.96
C MET A 17 13.25 -11.71 8.15
N SER A 18 14.38 -11.63 8.84
CA SER A 18 15.21 -12.81 9.09
C SER A 18 14.60 -13.70 10.16
N ALA A 19 14.34 -14.97 9.82
CA ALA A 19 13.89 -15.97 10.80
C ALA A 19 15.01 -16.40 11.77
N LEU A 20 16.28 -16.14 11.43
CA LEU A 20 17.45 -16.57 12.19
C LEU A 20 18.13 -15.43 12.96
N ARG A 21 17.95 -14.18 12.51
CA ARG A 21 18.61 -13.00 13.07
C ARG A 21 17.55 -11.99 13.49
N GLY A 22 17.09 -12.05 14.74
CA GLY A 22 16.09 -11.18 15.38
C GLY A 22 15.58 -9.99 14.53
N HIS A 23 15.98 -8.77 14.89
CA HIS A 23 15.49 -7.55 14.24
C HIS A 23 16.24 -7.21 12.93
N HIS A 24 16.28 -8.14 11.97
CA HIS A 24 16.96 -7.91 10.68
C HIS A 24 16.02 -8.01 9.48
N MET A 25 16.29 -7.14 8.51
CA MET A 25 15.69 -7.17 7.17
C MET A 25 16.72 -7.69 6.17
N LEU A 26 16.31 -8.61 5.31
CA LEU A 26 17.14 -9.23 4.28
C LEU A 26 16.60 -8.84 2.91
N PHE A 27 17.45 -8.40 1.99
CA PHE A 27 17.10 -8.26 0.59
C PHE A 27 17.61 -9.48 -0.18
N VAL A 28 16.73 -10.21 -0.86
CA VAL A 28 17.04 -11.50 -1.48
C VAL A 28 16.45 -11.60 -2.88
N THR A 29 16.95 -12.55 -3.66
CA THR A 29 16.26 -13.02 -4.87
C THR A 29 15.47 -14.29 -4.59
N GLN A 30 14.50 -14.60 -5.47
CA GLN A 30 13.77 -15.88 -5.42
C GLN A 30 14.70 -17.09 -5.44
N ALA A 31 15.77 -17.05 -6.24
CA ALA A 31 16.76 -18.13 -6.32
C ALA A 31 17.60 -18.27 -5.02
N MET A 32 17.82 -17.18 -4.29
CA MET A 32 18.56 -17.18 -3.02
C MET A 32 17.72 -17.70 -1.86
N GLU A 33 16.40 -17.55 -1.92
CA GLU A 33 15.52 -18.00 -0.84
C GLU A 33 15.58 -19.51 -0.60
N THR A 34 15.71 -20.28 -1.67
CA THR A 34 15.80 -21.75 -1.59
C THR A 34 17.17 -22.26 -1.14
N GLN A 35 18.16 -21.36 -0.98
CA GLN A 35 19.52 -21.74 -0.57
C GLN A 35 19.63 -21.83 0.96
N ASN A 36 20.41 -22.80 1.44
CA ASN A 36 20.74 -22.93 2.85
C ASN A 36 22.27 -23.10 3.04
N PRO A 37 23.00 -22.11 3.60
CA PRO A 37 22.48 -20.82 4.10
C PRO A 37 22.11 -19.86 2.96
N CYS A 38 21.03 -19.10 3.15
CA CYS A 38 20.66 -18.01 2.26
C CYS A 38 21.70 -16.89 2.37
N THR A 39 22.35 -16.54 1.25
CA THR A 39 23.26 -15.39 1.18
C THR A 39 22.50 -14.22 0.57
N PRO A 40 22.04 -13.25 1.38
CA PRO A 40 21.23 -12.14 0.88
C PRO A 40 22.07 -11.12 0.09
N LEU A 41 21.42 -10.39 -0.80
CA LEU A 41 21.99 -9.23 -1.49
C LEU A 41 22.32 -8.10 -0.53
N TRP A 42 21.53 -7.93 0.53
CA TRP A 42 21.73 -6.90 1.53
C TRP A 42 21.13 -7.29 2.89
N VAL A 43 21.69 -6.75 3.99
CA VAL A 43 21.23 -6.98 5.36
C VAL A 43 21.12 -5.65 6.11
N GLY A 44 19.92 -5.33 6.56
CA GLY A 44 19.65 -4.22 7.47
C GLY A 44 19.41 -4.72 8.89
N ALA A 45 20.05 -4.10 9.87
CA ALA A 45 19.79 -4.34 11.28
C ALA A 45 18.93 -3.21 11.86
N CYS A 46 17.93 -3.56 12.64
CA CYS A 46 17.08 -2.66 13.41
C CYS A 46 17.32 -2.88 14.92
N PRO A 47 17.18 -1.85 15.76
CA PRO A 47 17.38 -1.98 17.20
C PRO A 47 16.28 -2.83 17.87
N ASP A 48 15.03 -2.69 17.42
CA ASP A 48 13.86 -3.33 18.00
C ASP A 48 12.82 -3.72 16.93
N GLU A 49 11.82 -4.51 17.34
CA GLU A 49 10.72 -4.96 16.49
C GLU A 49 9.88 -3.79 15.97
N ARG A 50 9.70 -2.75 16.79
CA ARG A 50 8.95 -1.54 16.42
C ARG A 50 9.60 -0.84 15.22
N THR A 51 10.91 -0.67 15.27
CA THR A 51 11.74 -0.11 14.20
C THR A 51 11.75 -1.01 12.96
N LEU A 52 11.86 -2.33 13.15
CA LEU A 52 11.78 -3.29 12.04
C LEU A 52 10.44 -3.18 11.29
N ASN A 53 9.33 -3.06 12.03
CA ASN A 53 8.00 -2.90 11.44
C ASN A 53 7.85 -1.57 10.69
N ALA A 54 8.32 -0.46 11.26
CA ALA A 54 8.32 0.83 10.57
C ALA A 54 9.17 0.78 9.28
N PHE A 55 10.34 0.14 9.34
CA PHE A 55 11.21 -0.01 8.19
C PHE A 55 10.62 -0.92 7.11
N ALA A 56 10.00 -2.04 7.50
CA ALA A 56 9.30 -2.93 6.56
C ALA A 56 8.17 -2.18 5.83
N ARG A 57 7.44 -1.30 6.52
CA ARG A 57 6.37 -0.48 5.92
C ARG A 57 6.95 0.43 4.86
N TRP A 58 8.02 1.15 5.22
CA TRP A 58 8.72 2.08 4.36
C TRP A 58 9.25 1.40 3.09
N LEU A 59 9.79 0.19 3.21
CA LEU A 59 10.20 -0.62 2.06
C LEU A 59 9.00 -1.04 1.20
N ALA A 60 7.89 -1.46 1.81
CA ALA A 60 6.70 -1.92 1.11
C ALA A 60 6.02 -0.81 0.29
N VAL A 61 6.05 0.45 0.74
CA VAL A 61 5.59 1.60 -0.07
C VAL A 61 6.37 1.71 -1.38
N ARG A 62 7.65 1.33 -1.35
CA ARG A 62 8.61 1.45 -2.46
C ARG A 62 8.77 0.12 -3.20
N ARG A 63 7.78 -0.78 -3.11
CA ARG A 63 7.81 -2.10 -3.76
C ARG A 63 8.13 -2.04 -5.25
N ASP A 64 7.53 -1.07 -5.94
CA ASP A 64 7.70 -0.90 -7.39
C ASP A 64 9.17 -0.59 -7.77
N GLU A 65 10.02 -0.22 -6.81
CA GLU A 65 11.45 0.04 -7.01
C GLU A 65 12.34 -1.18 -6.75
N TRP A 66 11.82 -2.23 -6.08
CA TRP A 66 12.64 -3.35 -5.60
C TRP A 66 13.38 -4.06 -6.73
N ALA A 67 12.74 -4.26 -7.89
CA ALA A 67 13.40 -4.90 -9.02
C ALA A 67 14.57 -4.05 -9.56
N ALA A 68 14.44 -2.72 -9.55
CA ALA A 68 15.51 -1.82 -9.96
C ALA A 68 16.65 -1.81 -8.93
N TRP A 69 16.32 -1.77 -7.65
CA TRP A 69 17.28 -1.87 -6.54
C TRP A 69 18.05 -3.19 -6.59
N GLY A 70 17.38 -4.30 -6.83
CA GLY A 70 17.98 -5.63 -6.97
C GLY A 70 19.08 -5.67 -8.02
N ARG A 71 18.76 -5.21 -9.24
CA ARG A 71 19.74 -5.06 -10.33
C ARG A 71 20.88 -4.12 -9.96
N GLN A 72 20.59 -3.04 -9.23
CA GLN A 72 21.62 -2.09 -8.78
C GLN A 72 22.57 -2.75 -7.77
N VAL A 73 22.08 -3.60 -6.85
CA VAL A 73 22.97 -4.31 -5.90
C VAL A 73 23.86 -5.27 -6.65
N GLU A 74 23.32 -6.01 -7.61
CA GLU A 74 24.11 -6.94 -8.42
C GLU A 74 25.18 -6.23 -9.26
N LEU A 75 24.90 -4.99 -9.71
CA LEU A 75 25.84 -4.20 -10.49
C LEU A 75 26.90 -3.50 -9.63
N THR A 76 26.51 -2.93 -8.49
CA THR A 76 27.34 -2.00 -7.70
C THR A 76 27.87 -2.62 -6.40
N GLY A 77 27.36 -3.78 -6.02
CA GLY A 77 27.72 -4.51 -4.81
C GLY A 77 27.00 -4.02 -3.55
N TYR A 78 27.11 -4.85 -2.50
CA TYR A 78 26.47 -4.65 -1.20
C TYR A 78 26.69 -3.24 -0.62
N GLU A 79 27.95 -2.79 -0.57
CA GLU A 79 28.30 -1.54 0.13
C GLU A 79 27.73 -0.30 -0.54
N ALA A 80 27.70 -0.28 -1.87
CA ALA A 80 27.15 0.83 -2.63
C ALA A 80 25.64 0.92 -2.43
N PHE A 81 24.95 -0.23 -2.41
CA PHE A 81 23.53 -0.28 -2.12
C PHE A 81 23.20 0.08 -0.67
N ASP A 82 24.01 -0.34 0.31
CA ASP A 82 23.85 0.03 1.71
C ASP A 82 23.94 1.55 1.89
N ARG A 83 24.94 2.20 1.28
CA ARG A 83 25.06 3.66 1.28
C ARG A 83 23.85 4.34 0.62
N TYR A 84 23.38 3.80 -0.50
CA TYR A 84 22.20 4.32 -1.20
C TYR A 84 20.95 4.27 -0.30
N LEU A 85 20.66 3.11 0.31
CA LEU A 85 19.52 2.96 1.21
C LEU A 85 19.63 3.87 2.44
N ARG A 86 20.82 3.98 3.04
CA ARG A 86 21.04 4.89 4.19
C ARG A 86 20.78 6.34 3.83
N ALA A 87 21.32 6.82 2.71
CA ALA A 87 21.09 8.19 2.26
C ALA A 87 19.60 8.45 2.00
N ARG A 88 18.87 7.45 1.49
CA ARG A 88 17.43 7.57 1.25
C ARG A 88 16.63 7.57 2.55
N ILE A 89 16.99 6.75 3.52
CA ILE A 89 16.37 6.73 4.86
C ILE A 89 16.66 8.06 5.58
N GLU A 90 17.84 8.63 5.41
CA GLU A 90 18.16 9.95 5.99
C GLU A 90 17.30 11.06 5.39
N ALA A 91 17.09 11.05 4.07
CA ALA A 91 16.24 12.01 3.37
C ALA A 91 14.74 11.80 3.67
N GLU A 92 14.31 10.55 3.82
CA GLU A 92 12.92 10.14 4.07
C GLU A 92 12.88 9.13 5.22
N PRO A 93 12.99 9.58 6.48
CA PRO A 93 13.03 8.70 7.64
C PRO A 93 11.72 7.92 7.80
N TYR A 94 11.84 6.62 8.09
CA TYR A 94 10.67 5.81 8.38
C TYR A 94 10.09 6.17 9.76
N GLY A 95 8.77 6.07 9.85
CA GLY A 95 8.00 6.25 11.08
C GLY A 95 6.85 5.25 11.17
N GLU A 96 6.26 5.17 12.35
CA GLU A 96 5.02 4.43 12.57
C GLU A 96 3.85 5.12 11.91
N SER A 97 2.92 4.33 11.38
CA SER A 97 1.71 4.88 10.79
C SER A 97 0.64 5.05 11.86
N ASP A 98 0.07 6.25 11.96
CA ASP A 98 -1.00 6.56 12.91
C ASP A 98 -2.39 6.51 12.26
N ALA A 99 -2.51 6.98 11.01
CA ALA A 99 -3.77 7.02 10.28
C ALA A 99 -3.56 6.94 8.76
N THR A 100 -4.60 6.49 8.04
CA THR A 100 -4.68 6.62 6.58
C THR A 100 -5.27 7.98 6.23
N ILE A 101 -4.62 8.67 5.28
CA ILE A 101 -5.02 9.99 4.81
C ILE A 101 -5.52 9.85 3.36
N VAL A 102 -6.67 10.44 3.07
CA VAL A 102 -7.17 10.62 1.71
C VAL A 102 -7.33 12.11 1.45
N ARG A 103 -6.48 12.69 0.59
CA ARG A 103 -6.57 14.10 0.19
C ARG A 103 -7.29 14.21 -1.15
N VAL A 104 -8.24 15.14 -1.19
CA VAL A 104 -9.16 15.33 -2.31
C VAL A 104 -9.14 16.80 -2.69
N ALA A 105 -8.50 17.14 -3.81
CA ALA A 105 -8.48 18.51 -4.32
C ALA A 105 -9.72 18.80 -5.17
N GLU A 106 -10.42 19.92 -4.91
CA GLU A 106 -11.59 20.33 -5.68
C GLU A 106 -11.24 20.56 -7.16
N GLY A 107 -12.18 20.24 -8.07
CA GLY A 107 -11.97 20.38 -9.51
C GLY A 107 -10.96 19.41 -10.16
N SER A 108 -10.20 18.66 -9.37
CA SER A 108 -9.24 17.68 -9.87
C SER A 108 -9.89 16.30 -10.12
N ARG A 109 -9.31 15.51 -11.03
CA ARG A 109 -9.58 14.07 -11.18
C ARG A 109 -8.76 13.21 -10.21
N GLU A 110 -8.02 13.84 -9.33
CA GLU A 110 -7.05 13.20 -8.47
C GLU A 110 -7.58 12.91 -7.07
N VAL A 111 -7.05 11.83 -6.50
CA VAL A 111 -7.03 11.58 -5.06
C VAL A 111 -5.61 11.15 -4.66
N ILE A 112 -5.18 11.62 -3.50
CA ILE A 112 -3.90 11.21 -2.91
C ILE A 112 -4.20 10.34 -1.71
N ILE A 113 -3.61 9.15 -1.68
CA ILE A 113 -3.64 8.24 -0.55
C ILE A 113 -2.28 8.32 0.13
N GLY A 114 -2.29 8.56 1.43
CA GLY A 114 -1.10 8.65 2.25
C GLY A 114 -1.32 8.07 3.64
N GLN A 115 -0.31 8.18 4.47
CA GLN A 115 -0.40 7.88 5.89
C GLN A 115 0.20 9.02 6.70
N SER A 116 -0.39 9.32 7.84
CA SER A 116 0.33 10.06 8.86
C SER A 116 1.37 9.15 9.47
N VAL A 117 2.56 9.71 9.67
CA VAL A 117 3.69 9.00 10.23
C VAL A 117 4.27 9.75 11.42
N SER A 118 4.49 9.04 12.53
CA SER A 118 5.22 9.53 13.69
C SER A 118 6.59 8.90 13.73
N GLY A 119 7.64 9.72 13.70
CA GLY A 119 9.02 9.25 13.66
C GLY A 119 9.97 10.12 14.49
N PRO A 120 11.29 9.86 14.39
CA PRO A 120 12.31 10.56 15.17
C PRO A 120 12.34 12.09 14.98
N PHE A 121 11.83 12.55 13.83
CA PHE A 121 11.77 13.97 13.48
C PHE A 121 10.38 14.59 13.71
N GLY A 122 9.50 13.88 14.43
CA GLY A 122 8.14 14.31 14.73
C GLY A 122 7.10 13.72 13.79
N TYR A 123 5.97 14.42 13.71
CA TYR A 123 4.82 14.03 12.90
C TYR A 123 4.97 14.52 11.45
N GLY A 124 4.72 13.63 10.49
CA GLY A 124 4.75 13.92 9.07
C GLY A 124 3.67 13.16 8.31
N GLU A 125 3.68 13.30 6.98
CA GLU A 125 2.83 12.54 6.08
C GLU A 125 3.67 11.86 5.02
N GLU A 126 3.44 10.57 4.80
CA GLU A 126 4.02 9.81 3.70
C GLU A 126 2.95 9.58 2.63
N MET A 127 3.22 10.06 1.42
CA MET A 127 2.37 9.75 0.27
C MET A 127 2.61 8.31 -0.16
N LEU A 128 1.54 7.51 -0.20
CA LEU A 128 1.60 6.14 -0.71
C LEU A 128 1.35 6.12 -2.21
N TYR A 129 0.33 6.82 -2.67
CA TYR A 129 -0.09 6.76 -4.06
C TYR A 129 -0.90 7.98 -4.50
N ARG A 130 -0.61 8.45 -5.70
CA ARG A 130 -1.36 9.50 -6.38
C ARG A 130 -2.16 8.87 -7.52
N HIS A 131 -3.48 8.84 -7.36
CA HIS A 131 -4.36 8.25 -8.37
C HIS A 131 -5.07 9.33 -9.18
N ILE A 132 -5.04 9.20 -10.51
CA ILE A 132 -5.77 10.08 -11.43
C ILE A 132 -6.87 9.27 -12.11
N PHE A 133 -8.11 9.50 -11.71
CA PHE A 133 -9.25 8.82 -12.31
C PHE A 133 -9.40 9.19 -13.79
N ARG A 134 -9.82 8.22 -14.60
CA ARG A 134 -10.05 8.42 -16.04
C ARG A 134 -11.00 9.58 -16.34
N THR A 135 -12.06 9.74 -15.55
CA THR A 135 -13.06 10.81 -15.72
C THR A 135 -13.41 11.48 -14.39
N PRO A 136 -13.86 12.76 -14.41
CA PRO A 136 -14.38 13.40 -13.20
C PRO A 136 -15.58 12.64 -12.60
N LYS A 137 -16.38 11.98 -13.44
CA LYS A 137 -17.52 11.16 -13.02
C LYS A 137 -17.07 9.92 -12.24
N ALA A 138 -15.97 9.27 -12.64
CA ALA A 138 -15.40 8.13 -11.91
C ALA A 138 -14.93 8.56 -10.51
N ARG A 139 -14.18 9.65 -10.41
CA ARG A 139 -13.80 10.23 -9.12
C ARG A 139 -15.02 10.53 -8.23
N LYS A 140 -16.07 11.14 -8.78
CA LYS A 140 -17.30 11.43 -8.02
C LYS A 140 -17.94 10.14 -7.47
N ARG A 141 -17.93 9.04 -8.23
CA ARG A 141 -18.43 7.74 -7.76
C ARG A 141 -17.56 7.16 -6.66
N PHE A 142 -16.24 7.28 -6.76
CA PHE A 142 -15.31 6.90 -5.70
C PHE A 142 -15.56 7.70 -4.41
N LEU A 143 -15.66 9.02 -4.49
CA LEU A 143 -15.93 9.87 -3.31
C LEU A 143 -17.28 9.51 -2.67
N ALA A 144 -18.33 9.31 -3.48
CA ALA A 144 -19.62 8.86 -2.98
C ALA A 144 -19.58 7.44 -2.36
N TRP A 145 -18.61 6.61 -2.71
CA TRP A 145 -18.36 5.34 -2.02
C TRP A 145 -17.61 5.57 -0.71
N LEU A 146 -16.62 6.47 -0.71
CA LEU A 146 -15.81 6.79 0.47
C LEU A 146 -16.65 7.36 1.61
N ASP A 147 -17.67 8.15 1.28
CA ASP A 147 -18.61 8.74 2.25
C ASP A 147 -19.62 7.73 2.85
N LYS A 148 -19.65 6.48 2.38
CA LYS A 148 -20.54 5.44 2.93
C LYS A 148 -19.97 4.85 4.22
N ASP A 149 -20.85 4.50 5.16
CA ASP A 149 -20.48 3.81 6.39
C ASP A 149 -19.68 2.53 6.11
N GLY A 150 -18.58 2.37 6.86
CA GLY A 150 -17.67 1.23 6.72
C GLY A 150 -16.61 1.36 5.63
N SER A 151 -16.68 2.35 4.73
CA SER A 151 -15.67 2.53 3.68
C SER A 151 -14.28 2.89 4.22
N LEU A 152 -14.18 3.52 5.40
CA LEU A 152 -12.90 3.75 6.08
C LEU A 152 -12.18 2.46 6.46
N SER A 153 -12.91 1.43 6.90
CA SER A 153 -12.32 0.12 7.19
C SER A 153 -11.77 -0.55 5.91
N ARG A 154 -12.48 -0.37 4.79
CA ARG A 154 -12.04 -0.82 3.46
C ARG A 154 -10.86 -0.03 2.92
N MET A 155 -10.69 1.24 3.29
CA MET A 155 -9.48 1.99 2.94
C MET A 155 -8.23 1.37 3.53
N HIS A 156 -8.29 0.81 4.75
CA HIS A 156 -7.16 0.08 5.32
C HIS A 156 -6.81 -1.18 4.51
N GLU A 157 -7.82 -1.89 3.98
CA GLU A 157 -7.61 -3.05 3.10
C GLU A 157 -6.94 -2.64 1.78
N LEU A 158 -7.32 -1.50 1.21
CA LEU A 158 -6.69 -0.94 0.00
C LEU A 158 -5.23 -0.53 0.24
N VAL A 159 -4.94 0.08 1.38
CA VAL A 159 -3.55 0.40 1.77
C VAL A 159 -2.73 -0.88 1.96
N ALA A 160 -3.31 -1.90 2.60
CA ALA A 160 -2.66 -3.20 2.75
C ALA A 160 -2.40 -3.88 1.39
N LEU A 161 -3.33 -3.74 0.43
CA LEU A 161 -3.14 -4.21 -0.94
C LEU A 161 -1.92 -3.55 -1.59
N ALA A 162 -1.73 -2.24 -1.41
CA ALA A 162 -0.56 -1.53 -1.91
C ALA A 162 0.75 -2.11 -1.35
N PHE A 163 0.81 -2.42 -0.05
CA PHE A 163 1.99 -3.05 0.55
C PHE A 163 2.23 -4.47 0.05
N GLN A 164 1.16 -5.23 -0.21
CA GLN A 164 1.25 -6.63 -0.64
C GLN A 164 1.59 -6.78 -2.13
N ARG A 165 1.04 -5.91 -2.98
CA ARG A 165 1.02 -6.08 -4.44
C ARG A 165 1.53 -4.86 -5.23
N GLY A 166 1.96 -3.81 -4.55
CA GLY A 166 2.45 -2.58 -5.18
C GLY A 166 1.34 -1.57 -5.46
N THR A 167 1.74 -0.36 -5.86
CA THR A 167 0.80 0.76 -5.99
C THR A 167 -0.10 0.65 -7.23
N ALA A 168 0.32 -0.13 -8.24
CA ALA A 168 -0.49 -0.44 -9.41
C ALA A 168 -1.79 -1.18 -9.03
N ALA A 169 -1.69 -2.20 -8.17
CA ALA A 169 -2.85 -2.96 -7.69
C ALA A 169 -3.82 -2.08 -6.88
N LEU A 170 -3.29 -1.12 -6.12
CA LEU A 170 -4.11 -0.11 -5.46
C LEU A 170 -4.85 0.76 -6.49
N GLY A 171 -4.16 1.24 -7.53
CA GLY A 171 -4.78 2.01 -8.61
C GLY A 171 -5.93 1.27 -9.29
N GLU A 172 -5.73 0.01 -9.65
CA GLU A 172 -6.77 -0.85 -10.23
C GLU A 172 -7.98 -0.99 -9.30
N ALA A 173 -7.75 -1.23 -8.00
CA ALA A 173 -8.83 -1.36 -7.03
C ALA A 173 -9.64 -0.06 -6.85
N LEU A 174 -8.99 1.11 -6.93
CA LEU A 174 -9.69 2.40 -6.90
C LEU A 174 -10.59 2.60 -8.12
N ASP A 175 -10.09 2.25 -9.30
CA ASP A 175 -10.87 2.29 -10.54
C ASP A 175 -12.06 1.31 -10.49
N GLU A 176 -11.87 0.08 -9.99
CA GLU A 176 -12.94 -0.90 -9.82
C GLU A 176 -14.05 -0.38 -8.90
N ILE A 177 -13.70 0.23 -7.77
CA ILE A 177 -14.66 0.84 -6.84
C ILE A 177 -15.44 1.95 -7.54
N ALA A 178 -14.74 2.82 -8.27
CA ALA A 178 -15.36 3.89 -9.02
C ALA A 178 -16.36 3.32 -10.03
N ASP A 179 -16.03 2.25 -10.75
CA ASP A 179 -16.89 1.68 -11.79
C ASP A 179 -18.07 0.87 -11.24
N ARG A 180 -17.87 0.05 -10.21
CA ARG A 180 -18.96 -0.71 -9.56
C ARG A 180 -19.98 0.18 -8.89
N SER A 181 -19.54 1.29 -8.29
CA SER A 181 -20.41 2.28 -7.67
C SER A 181 -21.37 2.96 -8.66
N GLY A 182 -21.16 2.79 -9.97
CA GLY A 182 -22.07 3.25 -11.02
C GLY A 182 -23.13 2.24 -11.47
N THR A 183 -23.06 0.98 -11.03
CA THR A 183 -23.95 -0.11 -11.50
C THR A 183 -25.20 -0.34 -10.63
N GLY A 184 -25.44 0.51 -9.63
CA GLY A 184 -26.70 0.54 -8.89
C GLY A 184 -27.83 1.10 -9.75
N LYS A 185 -28.51 0.26 -10.54
CA LYS A 185 -29.94 0.51 -10.80
C LYS A 185 -30.61 0.63 -9.43
N PRO A 186 -31.49 1.62 -9.19
CA PRO A 186 -32.37 1.55 -8.03
C PRO A 186 -33.20 0.28 -8.21
N SER A 187 -32.98 -0.69 -7.34
CA SER A 187 -33.88 -1.83 -7.22
C SER A 187 -35.23 -1.29 -6.77
N GLY A 188 -36.12 -1.10 -7.74
CA GLY A 188 -37.57 -1.04 -7.61
C GLY A 188 -38.10 -0.17 -6.48
N GLU A 189 -38.62 1.00 -6.84
CA GLU A 189 -39.89 1.46 -6.27
C GLU A 189 -40.83 0.26 -6.10
N GLN A 190 -41.02 -0.21 -4.87
CA GLN A 190 -42.30 -0.80 -4.49
C GLN A 190 -43.32 0.34 -4.60
N ARG A 191 -43.90 0.48 -5.80
CA ARG A 191 -45.19 1.15 -5.98
C ARG A 191 -46.14 0.53 -4.96
N ARG A 192 -46.39 1.25 -3.86
CA ARG A 192 -47.56 0.99 -3.02
C ARG A 192 -48.77 1.19 -3.93
N GLN A 193 -49.38 0.08 -4.35
CA GLN A 193 -50.71 0.13 -4.92
C GLN A 193 -51.66 0.66 -3.84
N PRO A 194 -52.57 1.59 -4.16
CA PRO A 194 -53.61 1.99 -3.24
C PRO A 194 -54.57 0.82 -3.07
N GLN A 195 -54.68 0.28 -1.85
CA GLN A 195 -55.77 -0.61 -1.50
C GLN A 195 -57.07 0.19 -1.61
N SER A 196 -57.84 -0.14 -2.64
CA SER A 196 -59.22 0.28 -2.78
C SER A 196 -60.03 -0.42 -1.71
N LEU A 197 -60.71 0.39 -0.89
CA LEU A 197 -61.84 -0.03 -0.08
C LEU A 197 -62.88 -0.71 -1.00
N GLN A 198 -63.20 -1.97 -0.71
CA GLN A 198 -64.52 -2.50 -1.05
C GLN A 198 -65.17 -3.04 0.21
N ALA A 199 -66.26 -2.36 0.55
CA ALA A 199 -67.28 -2.80 1.46
C ALA A 199 -67.97 -4.05 0.91
N GLY A 200 -68.29 -4.96 1.83
CA GLY A 200 -69.15 -6.13 1.66
C GLY A 200 -69.48 -6.67 3.03
#